data_AF-A0A2M3ZA59-F1
#
_entry.id   AF-A0A2M3ZA59-F1
#
_cell.length_a   1.000
_cell.length_b   1.000
_cell.length_c   1.000
_cell.angle_alpha   90.00
_cell.angle_beta   90.00
_cell.angle_gamma   90.00
#
_symmetry.space_group_name_H-M   'P 1'
#
loop_
_entity.id
_entity.type
_entity.pdbx_description
1 polymer ?
#
loop_
_entity_poly.entity_id
_entity_poly.type
_entity_poly.pdbx_seq_one_letter_code
_entity_poly.pdbx_strand_id
1 'polypeptide(L)'
;RGVDTSKVVTKFRKGACENCGAMTHKRVDCMERPRKVGAKFSAKQIAHDEFIQPKIISDYDGKRDRWAGYDPANHREIVEEYLKIEQAKRELRAQKLKENPDQAEDEGESDEDKYVDEVDMPGTKVDSKQRITVRNLRIREDTAKYLRNLDPNSAYYDPKTRSMRDNPNPNLKPEDTDFAGENFVRFSGDIQKHAQAQLFAWEAYGKGVDVHVLAEPTKLELLQKEYDAKKSQFKDEVKNKVLEQYGGEEHLKVPPKALLLAQTENYVEYSRQGKIIKGQDKPIIRSRYEEDVYINNHTTVWGSFWSNGTWGYRCCESTIKNSYCVGDNGKGSIMKPRIESEQPDGNDGDGDTDDDDSQEKAIKTEQPVDGNQQQQDAQSSENAPHAGIAKTTEPPVVSDHRENSAASHSGSSSSSSESEAEVSSKKSKKSKKKRKKEKRRQQREERKQQKRQEKEKSKLDLALEAEERNQQRAAELLRQDERKRPYNSMYEVRVPTEEEIEAYMMKRRREEDPMAAFIGK
;
A
#
# COMPACT_ATOMS: atom_id res chain seq x y z
N ARG A 1 -7.72 32.72 -42.47
CA ARG A 1 -8.21 31.61 -43.32
C ARG A 1 -9.69 31.88 -43.65
N GLY A 2 -10.25 31.29 -44.71
CA GLY A 2 -11.64 31.53 -45.14
C GLY A 2 -11.84 32.79 -45.99
N VAL A 3 -13.09 33.06 -46.36
CA VAL A 3 -13.55 34.21 -47.19
C VAL A 3 -14.49 35.12 -46.40
N ASP A 4 -14.61 36.39 -46.79
CA ASP A 4 -15.50 37.38 -46.16
C ASP A 4 -16.96 37.15 -46.58
N THR A 5 -17.71 36.40 -45.77
CA THR A 5 -19.14 36.16 -45.95
C THR A 5 -20.01 37.36 -45.56
N SER A 6 -19.47 38.40 -44.91
CA SER A 6 -20.26 39.56 -44.46
C SER A 6 -20.80 40.42 -45.60
N LYS A 7 -20.20 40.30 -46.80
CA LYS A 7 -20.55 41.09 -47.99
C LYS A 7 -20.89 40.18 -49.17
N VAL A 8 -22.18 40.05 -49.45
CA VAL A 8 -22.68 39.38 -50.66
C VAL A 8 -22.64 40.36 -51.83
N VAL A 9 -21.87 40.06 -52.88
CA VAL A 9 -21.75 40.91 -54.08
C VAL A 9 -22.29 40.19 -55.31
N THR A 10 -23.32 40.75 -55.93
CA THR A 10 -24.02 40.16 -57.09
C THR A 10 -23.59 40.73 -58.45
N LYS A 11 -22.68 41.71 -58.49
CA LYS A 11 -22.23 42.41 -59.69
C LYS A 11 -20.71 42.38 -59.81
N PHE A 12 -20.19 42.18 -61.03
CA PHE A 12 -18.76 42.24 -61.30
C PHE A 12 -18.19 43.64 -61.02
N ARG A 13 -17.09 43.71 -60.26
CA ARG A 13 -16.41 44.95 -59.89
C ARG A 13 -15.21 45.22 -60.80
N LYS A 14 -14.97 46.48 -61.16
CA LYS A 14 -13.78 46.84 -61.97
C LYS A 14 -12.52 46.55 -61.16
N GLY A 15 -11.59 45.78 -61.74
CA GLY A 15 -10.38 45.30 -61.07
C GLY A 15 -10.50 43.88 -60.48
N ALA A 16 -11.70 43.28 -60.44
CA ALA A 16 -11.89 41.91 -59.97
C ALA A 16 -11.29 40.86 -60.91
N CYS A 17 -10.97 39.68 -60.36
CA CYS A 17 -10.59 38.48 -61.10
C CYS A 17 -11.64 38.14 -62.17
N GLU A 18 -11.20 38.10 -63.44
CA GLU A 18 -12.11 37.92 -64.57
C GLU A 18 -12.84 36.57 -64.58
N ASN A 19 -12.30 35.57 -63.86
CA ASN A 19 -12.84 34.22 -63.74
C ASN A 19 -13.98 34.15 -62.70
N CYS A 20 -13.70 34.54 -61.45
CA CYS A 20 -14.59 34.35 -60.30
C CYS A 20 -15.26 35.64 -59.77
N GLY A 21 -14.73 36.82 -60.06
CA GLY A 21 -15.28 38.11 -59.60
C GLY A 21 -14.86 38.59 -58.20
N ALA A 22 -13.95 37.87 -57.51
CA ALA A 22 -13.30 38.36 -56.27
C ALA A 22 -12.25 39.45 -56.58
N MET A 23 -12.02 40.38 -55.65
CA MET A 23 -11.10 41.52 -55.79
C MET A 23 -9.65 41.23 -55.36
N THR A 24 -9.40 40.12 -54.67
CA THR A 24 -8.17 39.87 -53.90
C THR A 24 -7.02 39.24 -54.70
N HIS A 25 -7.32 38.54 -55.79
CA HIS A 25 -6.35 37.84 -56.63
C HIS A 25 -6.58 38.10 -58.13
N LYS A 26 -5.58 37.78 -58.97
CA LYS A 26 -5.68 37.91 -60.44
C LYS A 26 -6.19 36.60 -61.05
N ARG A 27 -6.57 36.63 -62.34
CA ARG A 27 -7.06 35.44 -63.07
C ARG A 27 -6.06 34.27 -63.10
N VAL A 28 -4.75 34.53 -63.02
CA VAL A 28 -3.71 33.48 -63.00
C VAL A 28 -3.69 32.76 -61.66
N ASP A 29 -3.78 33.51 -60.57
CA ASP A 29 -3.66 33.03 -59.18
C ASP A 29 -5.03 32.59 -58.60
N CYS A 30 -5.99 32.27 -59.47
CA CYS A 30 -7.39 32.06 -59.08
C CYS A 30 -7.63 30.64 -58.57
N MET A 31 -8.06 30.53 -57.31
CA MET A 31 -8.40 29.25 -56.67
C MET A 31 -9.68 28.60 -57.23
N GLU A 32 -10.53 29.38 -57.90
CA GLU A 32 -11.75 28.92 -58.57
C GLU A 32 -11.44 28.29 -59.94
N ARG A 33 -12.09 27.16 -60.24
CA ARG A 33 -11.89 26.43 -61.50
C ARG A 33 -12.07 27.34 -62.73
N PRO A 34 -11.17 27.33 -63.73
CA PRO A 34 -11.29 28.17 -64.93
C PRO A 34 -12.61 27.95 -65.69
N ARG A 35 -13.41 29.02 -65.81
CA ARG A 35 -14.72 29.02 -66.46
C ARG A 35 -14.59 29.42 -67.94
N LYS A 36 -15.27 28.68 -68.84
CA LYS A 36 -15.28 28.99 -70.29
C LYS A 36 -15.87 30.37 -70.61
N VAL A 37 -16.80 30.85 -69.78
CA VAL A 37 -17.28 32.24 -69.77
C VAL A 37 -17.09 32.78 -68.35
N GLY A 38 -16.06 33.60 -68.14
CA GLY A 38 -15.72 34.14 -66.82
C GLY A 38 -16.79 35.08 -66.24
N ALA A 39 -16.71 35.32 -64.92
CA ALA A 39 -17.55 36.26 -64.19
C ALA A 39 -17.60 37.67 -64.83
N LYS A 40 -16.51 38.12 -65.46
CA LYS A 40 -16.42 39.40 -66.19
C LYS A 40 -17.49 39.59 -67.28
N PHE A 41 -17.89 38.50 -67.95
CA PHE A 41 -18.84 38.54 -69.07
C PHE A 41 -20.21 37.95 -68.71
N SER A 42 -20.26 37.00 -67.77
CA SER A 42 -21.52 36.35 -67.37
C SER A 42 -22.21 37.01 -66.18
N ALA A 43 -21.47 37.72 -65.32
CA ALA A 43 -21.90 38.25 -64.02
C ALA A 43 -22.56 37.20 -63.08
N LYS A 44 -22.39 35.90 -63.35
CA LYS A 44 -23.01 34.79 -62.61
C LYS A 44 -22.01 34.16 -61.65
N GLN A 45 -22.48 33.79 -60.46
CA GLN A 45 -21.70 33.11 -59.40
C GLN A 45 -20.40 33.87 -59.07
N ILE A 46 -20.55 35.12 -58.62
CA ILE A 46 -19.45 35.93 -58.09
C ILE A 46 -18.98 35.31 -56.77
N ALA A 47 -17.66 35.09 -56.63
CA ALA A 47 -17.06 34.61 -55.39
C ALA A 47 -16.97 35.72 -54.33
N HIS A 48 -16.99 35.35 -53.05
CA HIS A 48 -16.66 36.23 -51.94
C HIS A 48 -15.18 36.64 -51.99
N ASP A 49 -14.85 37.81 -51.43
CA ASP A 49 -13.46 38.27 -51.32
C ASP A 49 -12.72 37.51 -50.21
N GLU A 50 -11.42 37.28 -50.39
CA GLU A 50 -10.59 36.64 -49.37
C GLU A 50 -10.17 37.63 -48.27
N PHE A 51 -9.86 37.14 -47.07
CA PHE A 51 -9.23 37.99 -46.06
C PHE A 51 -7.78 38.31 -46.45
N ILE A 52 -7.41 39.60 -46.47
CA ILE A 52 -6.01 40.03 -46.66
C ILE A 52 -5.18 39.50 -45.49
N GLN A 53 -4.19 38.64 -45.77
CA GLN A 53 -3.37 38.06 -44.71
C GLN A 53 -2.32 39.07 -44.19
N PRO A 54 -2.20 39.27 -42.87
CA PRO A 54 -1.18 40.15 -42.30
C PRO A 54 0.22 39.52 -42.45
N LYS A 55 1.26 40.36 -42.46
CA LYS A 55 2.66 39.91 -42.39
C LYS A 55 3.01 39.50 -40.96
N ILE A 56 2.72 38.24 -40.61
CA ILE A 56 3.08 37.66 -39.31
C ILE A 56 4.60 37.46 -39.27
N ILE A 57 5.27 38.13 -38.34
CA ILE A 57 6.67 37.88 -38.00
C ILE A 57 6.67 36.93 -36.80
N SER A 58 7.09 35.69 -37.02
CA SER A 58 7.17 34.65 -35.99
C SER A 58 8.55 33.98 -35.98
N ASP A 59 8.91 33.35 -34.87
CA ASP A 59 10.18 32.64 -34.71
C ASP A 59 10.27 31.36 -35.58
N TYR A 60 11.42 30.69 -35.57
CA TYR A 60 11.64 29.47 -36.34
C TYR A 60 10.61 28.38 -36.02
N ASP A 61 10.35 28.15 -34.73
CA ASP A 61 9.33 27.19 -34.29
C ASP A 61 7.92 27.72 -34.54
N GLY A 62 7.65 29.01 -34.31
CA GLY A 62 6.36 29.65 -34.63
C GLY A 62 6.02 29.68 -36.13
N LYS A 63 6.98 29.43 -37.03
CA LYS A 63 6.75 29.18 -38.47
C LYS A 63 6.52 27.71 -38.82
N ARG A 64 6.87 26.78 -37.91
CA ARG A 64 6.88 25.33 -38.11
C ARG A 64 5.88 24.59 -37.22
N ASP A 65 5.26 25.27 -36.26
CA ASP A 65 4.25 24.71 -35.38
C ASP A 65 3.11 24.09 -36.20
N ARG A 66 2.92 22.78 -35.99
CA ARG A 66 1.86 21.99 -36.61
C ARG A 66 0.46 22.47 -36.18
N TRP A 67 0.37 23.12 -35.02
CA TRP A 67 -0.86 23.66 -34.44
C TRP A 67 -1.09 25.14 -34.76
N ALA A 68 -0.30 25.73 -35.68
CA ALA A 68 -0.49 27.11 -36.12
C ALA A 68 -1.89 27.34 -36.71
N GLY A 69 -2.74 28.04 -35.96
CA GLY A 69 -4.15 28.26 -36.28
C GLY A 69 -5.06 27.07 -35.97
N TYR A 70 -4.74 26.29 -34.94
CA TYR A 70 -5.67 25.38 -34.27
C TYR A 70 -6.70 26.18 -33.43
N ASP A 71 -7.95 25.73 -33.42
CA ASP A 71 -9.01 26.30 -32.58
C ASP A 71 -9.19 25.41 -31.34
N PRO A 72 -9.01 25.93 -30.11
CA PRO A 72 -9.27 25.18 -28.88
C PRO A 72 -10.69 24.60 -28.76
N ALA A 73 -11.68 25.15 -29.48
CA ALA A 73 -13.03 24.57 -29.53
C ALA A 73 -13.04 23.16 -30.12
N ASN A 74 -12.16 22.86 -31.09
CA ASN A 74 -12.09 21.54 -31.74
C ASN A 74 -11.61 20.44 -30.78
N HIS A 75 -10.95 20.79 -29.67
CA HIS A 75 -10.60 19.80 -28.64
C HIS A 75 -11.84 19.16 -27.98
N ARG A 76 -13.02 19.79 -28.09
CA ARG A 76 -14.28 19.23 -27.59
C ARG A 76 -14.69 17.96 -28.34
N GLU A 77 -14.42 17.88 -29.64
CA GLU A 77 -14.74 16.71 -30.47
C GLU A 77 -14.01 15.46 -29.91
N ILE A 78 -12.73 15.62 -29.56
CA ILE A 78 -11.90 14.58 -28.94
C ILE A 78 -12.48 14.18 -27.57
N VAL A 79 -12.87 15.14 -26.73
CA VAL A 79 -13.49 14.85 -25.42
C VAL A 79 -14.81 14.09 -25.58
N GLU A 80 -15.64 14.44 -26.56
CA GLU A 80 -16.86 13.70 -26.86
C GLU A 80 -16.59 12.28 -27.36
N GLU A 81 -15.53 12.04 -28.14
CA GLU A 81 -15.10 10.69 -28.53
C GLU A 81 -14.70 9.85 -27.31
N TYR A 82 -13.90 10.41 -26.40
CA TYR A 82 -13.56 9.73 -25.13
C TYR A 82 -14.81 9.43 -24.28
N LEU A 83 -15.76 10.37 -24.17
CA LEU A 83 -17.02 10.14 -23.45
C LEU A 83 -17.87 9.02 -24.07
N LYS A 84 -17.93 8.93 -25.41
CA LYS A 84 -18.60 7.83 -26.14
C LYS A 84 -17.90 6.49 -25.86
N ILE A 85 -16.57 6.47 -25.82
CA ILE A 85 -15.76 5.29 -25.49
C ILE A 85 -15.97 4.86 -24.02
N GLU A 86 -16.08 5.80 -23.07
CA GLU A 86 -16.37 5.49 -21.67
C GLU A 86 -17.79 4.95 -21.46
N GLN A 87 -18.79 5.51 -22.17
CA GLN A 87 -20.16 4.98 -22.17
C GLN A 87 -20.18 3.55 -22.70
N ALA A 88 -19.57 3.28 -23.86
CA ALA A 88 -19.45 1.94 -24.41
C ALA A 88 -18.71 0.96 -23.47
N LYS A 89 -17.62 1.38 -22.81
CA LYS A 89 -16.93 0.58 -21.79
C LYS A 89 -17.81 0.27 -20.58
N ARG A 90 -18.63 1.23 -20.12
CA ARG A 90 -19.56 1.06 -19.00
C ARG A 90 -20.70 0.10 -19.37
N GLU A 91 -21.24 0.22 -20.58
CA GLU A 91 -22.23 -0.72 -21.11
C GLU A 91 -21.67 -2.13 -21.25
N LEU A 92 -20.45 -2.30 -21.76
CA LEU A 92 -19.77 -3.60 -21.87
C LEU A 92 -19.58 -4.24 -20.48
N ARG A 93 -19.13 -3.48 -19.48
CA ARG A 93 -19.06 -3.95 -18.08
C ARG A 93 -20.43 -4.37 -17.54
N ALA A 94 -21.46 -3.56 -17.78
CA ALA A 94 -22.83 -3.85 -17.34
C ALA A 94 -23.51 -4.99 -18.12
N GLN A 95 -23.04 -5.33 -19.32
CA GLN A 95 -23.46 -6.52 -20.07
C GLN A 95 -22.79 -7.78 -19.50
N LYS A 96 -21.47 -7.75 -19.28
CA LYS A 96 -20.74 -8.87 -18.62
C LYS A 96 -21.33 -9.22 -17.24
N LEU A 97 -21.62 -8.22 -16.43
CA LEU A 97 -22.23 -8.40 -15.10
C LEU A 97 -23.66 -9.00 -15.15
N LYS A 98 -24.35 -8.91 -16.29
CA LYS A 98 -25.65 -9.56 -16.53
C LYS A 98 -25.52 -10.95 -17.17
N GLU A 99 -24.39 -11.24 -17.80
CA GLU A 99 -24.09 -12.52 -18.43
C GLU A 99 -23.59 -13.53 -17.40
N ASN A 100 -22.71 -13.10 -16.47
CA ASN A 100 -22.26 -13.87 -15.32
C ASN A 100 -22.64 -13.16 -13.99
N PRO A 101 -23.89 -13.29 -13.50
CA PRO A 101 -24.26 -12.77 -12.17
C PRO A 101 -23.55 -13.53 -11.04
N ASP A 102 -23.32 -14.83 -11.20
CA ASP A 102 -22.79 -15.72 -10.15
C ASP A 102 -21.31 -15.44 -9.79
N GLN A 103 -20.59 -14.61 -10.56
CA GLN A 103 -19.25 -14.12 -10.20
C GLN A 103 -19.29 -12.84 -9.35
N ALA A 104 -20.44 -12.15 -9.26
CA ALA A 104 -20.54 -10.85 -8.62
C ALA A 104 -20.68 -10.90 -7.09
N GLU A 105 -20.96 -12.07 -6.51
CA GLU A 105 -21.18 -12.23 -5.05
C GLU A 105 -19.95 -12.77 -4.29
N ASP A 106 -18.97 -13.37 -4.97
CA ASP A 106 -17.73 -13.92 -4.37
C ASP A 106 -16.53 -12.94 -4.44
N GLU A 107 -16.60 -11.90 -5.29
CA GLU A 107 -15.56 -10.87 -5.45
C GLU A 107 -15.71 -9.68 -4.46
N GLY A 108 -16.71 -9.72 -3.56
CA GLY A 108 -17.18 -8.57 -2.78
C GLY A 108 -16.31 -8.09 -1.62
N GLU A 109 -15.28 -8.83 -1.20
CA GLU A 109 -14.49 -8.50 0.01
C GLU A 109 -12.96 -8.71 -0.12
N SER A 110 -12.45 -9.06 -1.31
CA SER A 110 -11.03 -9.45 -1.51
C SER A 110 -10.31 -8.83 -2.71
N ASP A 111 -11.01 -8.28 -3.71
CA ASP A 111 -10.40 -7.87 -4.98
C ASP A 111 -10.31 -6.33 -5.19
N GLU A 112 -10.78 -5.49 -4.26
CA GLU A 112 -10.69 -4.02 -4.39
C GLU A 112 -9.23 -3.51 -4.37
N ASP A 113 -8.37 -4.07 -3.50
CA ASP A 113 -6.93 -3.79 -3.48
C ASP A 113 -6.20 -4.24 -4.77
N LYS A 114 -6.70 -5.30 -5.40
CA LYS A 114 -6.09 -5.97 -6.56
C LYS A 114 -6.49 -5.32 -7.88
N TYR A 115 -7.68 -4.72 -7.96
CA TYR A 115 -8.11 -3.92 -9.11
C TYR A 115 -7.19 -2.71 -9.35
N VAL A 116 -6.48 -2.24 -8.32
CA VAL A 116 -5.46 -1.18 -8.43
C VAL A 116 -4.17 -1.69 -9.07
N ASP A 117 -3.79 -2.95 -8.83
CA ASP A 117 -2.55 -3.56 -9.35
C ASP A 117 -2.71 -4.10 -10.80
N GLU A 118 -3.94 -4.41 -11.24
CA GLU A 118 -4.24 -4.82 -12.63
C GLU A 118 -4.47 -3.65 -13.61
N VAL A 119 -4.67 -2.42 -13.12
CA VAL A 119 -4.74 -1.22 -13.98
C VAL A 119 -3.32 -0.77 -14.34
N ASP A 120 -2.81 -1.28 -15.47
CA ASP A 120 -1.49 -0.94 -16.03
C ASP A 120 -1.29 0.58 -16.09
N MET A 121 -0.54 1.11 -15.13
CA MET A 121 -0.26 2.53 -14.99
C MET A 121 0.56 2.98 -16.21
N PRO A 122 0.05 3.88 -17.08
CA PRO A 122 0.57 4.06 -18.43
C PRO A 122 2.04 4.50 -18.44
N GLY A 123 2.94 3.52 -18.61
CA GLY A 123 4.38 3.67 -18.49
C GLY A 123 5.10 2.44 -17.91
N THR A 124 4.45 1.59 -17.12
CA THR A 124 5.08 0.46 -16.42
C THR A 124 4.81 -0.90 -17.08
N LYS A 125 5.40 -1.14 -18.26
CA LYS A 125 5.30 -2.44 -18.96
C LYS A 125 5.73 -3.61 -18.06
N VAL A 126 4.81 -4.52 -17.76
CA VAL A 126 5.07 -5.73 -16.97
C VAL A 126 5.52 -6.87 -17.88
N ASP A 127 6.77 -6.80 -18.35
CA ASP A 127 7.38 -7.84 -19.20
C ASP A 127 7.73 -9.10 -18.38
N SER A 128 6.81 -10.07 -18.31
CA SER A 128 6.88 -11.28 -17.46
C SER A 128 8.13 -12.18 -17.64
N LYS A 129 8.97 -11.95 -18.65
CA LYS A 129 10.25 -12.64 -18.85
C LYS A 129 11.44 -11.97 -18.16
N GLN A 130 11.28 -10.74 -17.65
CA GLN A 130 12.29 -10.04 -16.85
C GLN A 130 11.64 -9.55 -15.56
N ARG A 131 11.53 -10.43 -14.55
CA ARG A 131 11.00 -10.10 -13.20
C ARG A 131 11.99 -9.27 -12.36
N ILE A 132 12.58 -8.24 -12.98
CA ILE A 132 13.11 -7.07 -12.30
C ILE A 132 12.04 -6.00 -12.47
N THR A 133 11.02 -6.01 -11.62
CA THR A 133 10.11 -4.87 -11.53
C THR A 133 10.90 -3.69 -11.00
N VAL A 134 11.32 -2.80 -11.91
CA VAL A 134 11.96 -1.53 -11.57
C VAL A 134 10.90 -0.62 -10.96
N ARG A 135 10.47 -0.95 -9.74
CA ARG A 135 9.73 -0.03 -8.88
C ARG A 135 10.57 1.24 -8.77
N ASN A 136 9.95 2.40 -8.98
CA ASN A 136 10.63 3.67 -8.83
C ASN A 136 11.27 3.73 -7.42
N LEU A 137 12.60 3.89 -7.35
CA LEU A 137 13.33 3.94 -6.07
C LEU A 137 12.88 5.11 -5.17
N ARG A 138 12.16 6.08 -5.73
CA ARG A 138 11.45 7.10 -4.96
C ARG A 138 10.14 6.54 -4.41
N ILE A 139 10.13 6.36 -3.09
CA ILE A 139 8.94 6.30 -2.21
C ILE A 139 7.98 7.45 -2.60
N ARG A 140 6.70 7.14 -2.84
CA ARG A 140 5.69 8.11 -3.30
C ARG A 140 5.04 8.86 -2.13
N GLU A 141 4.96 8.17 -1.01
CA GLU A 141 4.51 8.58 0.30
C GLU A 141 5.34 9.77 0.80
N ASP A 142 6.66 9.73 0.55
CA ASP A 142 7.60 10.81 0.84
C ASP A 142 7.41 12.01 -0.10
N THR A 143 6.68 13.03 0.39
CA THR A 143 6.62 14.35 -0.25
C THR A 143 8.02 14.98 -0.28
N ALA A 144 8.50 15.40 -1.44
CA ALA A 144 9.77 16.13 -1.52
C ALA A 144 9.66 17.49 -0.81
N LYS A 145 10.70 17.93 -0.10
CA LYS A 145 10.69 19.16 0.74
C LYS A 145 10.14 20.39 0.02
N TYR A 146 10.58 20.62 -1.22
CA TYR A 146 10.15 21.74 -2.09
C TYR A 146 8.73 21.62 -2.67
N LEU A 147 7.99 20.55 -2.34
CA LEU A 147 6.56 20.39 -2.65
C LEU A 147 5.68 20.53 -1.39
N ARG A 148 6.27 20.75 -0.21
CA ARG A 148 5.53 20.94 1.05
C ARG A 148 4.80 22.29 1.12
N ASN A 149 5.34 23.29 0.41
CA ASN A 149 4.67 24.53 0.07
C ASN A 149 5.06 24.90 -1.37
N LEU A 150 4.09 25.32 -2.19
CA LEU A 150 4.29 25.70 -3.59
C LEU A 150 4.46 27.22 -3.77
N ASP A 151 4.27 28.02 -2.72
CA ASP A 151 4.51 29.46 -2.76
C ASP A 151 6.00 29.75 -3.01
N PRO A 152 6.35 30.59 -4.00
CA PRO A 152 7.75 30.87 -4.36
C PRO A 152 8.52 31.63 -3.27
N ASN A 153 7.80 32.21 -2.31
CA ASN A 153 8.34 32.97 -1.17
C ASN A 153 8.27 32.17 0.16
N SER A 154 8.17 30.83 0.09
CA SER A 154 8.19 29.94 1.25
C SER A 154 9.63 29.66 1.73
N ALA A 155 9.98 28.42 2.11
CA ALA A 155 11.33 28.08 2.56
C ALA A 155 12.26 27.77 1.37
N TYR A 156 13.46 28.35 1.37
CA TYR A 156 14.46 28.06 0.34
C TYR A 156 14.98 26.62 0.44
N TYR A 157 14.92 25.91 -0.68
CA TYR A 157 15.48 24.57 -0.87
C TYR A 157 16.69 24.64 -1.81
N ASP A 158 17.85 24.17 -1.33
CA ASP A 158 19.01 23.97 -2.20
C ASP A 158 18.92 22.59 -2.89
N PRO A 159 18.72 22.52 -4.22
CA PRO A 159 18.66 21.25 -4.93
C PRO A 159 20.02 20.51 -4.98
N LYS A 160 21.14 21.18 -4.72
CA LYS A 160 22.48 20.57 -4.74
C LYS A 160 22.72 19.72 -3.49
N THR A 161 22.56 20.31 -2.30
CA THR A 161 22.66 19.58 -1.01
C THR A 161 21.38 18.87 -0.62
N ARG A 162 20.25 19.14 -1.30
CA ARG A 162 18.89 18.67 -0.95
C ARG A 162 18.43 19.12 0.44
N SER A 163 18.95 20.26 0.90
CA SER A 163 18.62 20.84 2.20
C SER A 163 17.52 21.90 2.10
N MET A 164 16.60 21.91 3.06
CA MET A 164 15.63 22.99 3.29
C MET A 164 15.85 23.51 4.70
N ARG A 165 16.30 24.76 4.80
CA ARG A 165 16.83 25.29 6.07
C ARG A 165 15.72 25.57 7.08
N ASP A 166 14.71 26.31 6.64
CA ASP A 166 13.64 26.86 7.47
C ASP A 166 12.33 26.08 7.26
N ASN A 167 11.31 26.35 8.08
CA ASN A 167 10.00 25.70 7.97
C ASN A 167 9.25 26.20 6.72
N PRO A 168 8.82 25.34 5.77
CA PRO A 168 8.02 25.75 4.61
C PRO A 168 6.62 26.28 4.98
N ASN A 169 6.08 25.92 6.15
CA ASN A 169 4.76 26.30 6.64
C ASN A 169 4.86 26.97 8.03
N PRO A 170 5.42 28.19 8.16
CA PRO A 170 5.68 28.84 9.45
C PRO A 170 4.41 29.24 10.24
N ASN A 171 3.23 29.19 9.60
CA ASN A 171 1.94 29.50 10.23
C ASN A 171 1.34 28.29 10.98
N LEU A 172 1.83 27.08 10.74
CA LEU A 172 1.41 25.86 11.43
C LEU A 172 2.36 25.56 12.59
N LYS A 173 1.88 24.87 13.62
CA LYS A 173 2.75 24.39 14.70
C LYS A 173 3.66 23.28 14.17
N PRO A 174 4.88 23.13 14.70
CA PRO A 174 5.78 22.05 14.31
C PRO A 174 5.22 20.64 14.63
N GLU A 175 4.33 20.53 15.62
CA GLU A 175 3.65 19.28 16.01
C GLU A 175 2.61 18.84 14.98
N ASP A 176 1.96 19.80 14.29
CA ASP A 176 0.94 19.55 13.26
C ASP A 176 1.59 19.31 11.87
N THR A 177 2.92 19.29 11.77
CA THR A 177 3.67 19.18 10.51
C THR A 177 4.85 18.21 10.60
N ASP A 178 4.82 17.15 9.80
CA ASP A 178 5.89 16.14 9.70
C ASP A 178 7.23 16.67 9.11
N PHE A 179 7.32 17.95 8.71
CA PHE A 179 8.60 18.63 8.46
C PHE A 179 8.58 20.12 8.85
N ALA A 180 9.17 20.45 10.00
CA ALA A 180 9.29 21.81 10.55
C ALA A 180 10.60 22.55 10.17
N GLY A 181 11.28 22.14 9.08
CA GLY A 181 12.58 22.70 8.66
C GLY A 181 13.79 22.01 9.30
N GLU A 182 14.93 22.00 8.62
CA GLU A 182 16.14 21.34 9.15
C GLU A 182 16.77 22.08 10.34
N ASN A 183 16.66 23.41 10.42
CA ASN A 183 17.15 24.17 11.57
C ASN A 183 16.55 23.66 12.89
N PHE A 184 15.25 23.29 12.90
CA PHE A 184 14.58 22.73 14.07
C PHE A 184 15.22 21.40 14.52
N VAL A 185 15.41 20.47 13.57
CA VAL A 185 16.00 19.15 13.86
C VAL A 185 17.48 19.27 14.24
N ARG A 186 18.26 20.13 13.58
CA ARG A 186 19.71 20.33 13.79
C ARG A 186 20.10 20.79 15.19
N PHE A 187 19.18 21.40 15.96
CA PHE A 187 19.40 21.81 17.35
C PHE A 187 18.60 20.98 18.36
N SER A 188 17.97 19.88 17.92
CA SER A 188 17.27 18.94 18.79
C SER A 188 18.20 17.84 19.34
N GLY A 189 17.76 17.15 20.40
CA GLY A 189 18.48 16.02 20.97
C GLY A 189 19.83 16.37 21.62
N ASP A 190 20.76 15.42 21.58
CA ASP A 190 22.01 15.46 22.36
C ASP A 190 23.02 16.53 21.91
N ILE A 191 22.79 17.19 20.77
CA ILE A 191 23.60 18.33 20.31
C ILE A 191 23.60 19.46 21.35
N GLN A 192 22.48 19.67 22.06
CA GLN A 192 22.42 20.64 23.16
C GLN A 192 23.27 20.21 24.36
N LYS A 193 23.25 18.91 24.72
CA LYS A 193 24.06 18.36 25.82
C LYS A 193 25.55 18.45 25.49
N HIS A 194 25.93 18.15 24.24
CA HIS A 194 27.30 18.24 23.76
C HIS A 194 27.81 19.70 23.76
N ALA A 195 26.97 20.65 23.34
CA ALA A 195 27.29 22.07 23.44
C ALA A 195 27.46 22.54 24.90
N GLN A 196 26.61 22.06 25.83
CA GLN A 196 26.77 22.32 27.27
C GLN A 196 28.06 21.69 27.83
N ALA A 197 28.39 20.47 27.43
CA ALA A 197 29.65 19.79 27.78
C ALA A 197 30.88 20.56 27.24
N GLN A 198 30.79 21.14 26.05
CA GLN A 198 31.84 21.96 25.45
C GLN A 198 32.01 23.31 26.15
N LEU A 199 30.92 23.97 26.54
CA LEU A 199 30.97 25.17 27.39
C LEU A 199 31.58 24.86 28.75
N PHE A 200 31.20 23.73 29.36
CA PHE A 200 31.78 23.23 30.61
C PHE A 200 33.29 22.93 30.47
N ALA A 201 33.74 22.38 29.34
CA ALA A 201 35.17 22.18 29.04
C ALA A 201 35.94 23.50 29.06
N TRP A 202 35.44 24.52 28.35
CA TRP A 202 36.06 25.84 28.29
C TRP A 202 36.03 26.56 29.64
N GLU A 203 34.96 26.41 30.43
CA GLU A 203 34.89 26.89 31.81
C GLU A 203 35.89 26.18 32.74
N ALA A 204 36.06 24.86 32.62
CA ALA A 204 37.00 24.09 33.42
C ALA A 204 38.45 24.46 33.08
N TYR A 205 38.76 24.55 31.79
CA TYR A 205 40.06 24.98 31.28
C TYR A 205 40.39 26.42 31.72
N GLY A 206 39.42 27.34 31.65
CA GLY A 206 39.56 28.71 32.16
C GLY A 206 39.73 28.81 33.69
N LYS A 207 39.38 27.75 34.43
CA LYS A 207 39.63 27.59 35.88
C LYS A 207 40.92 26.80 36.18
N GLY A 208 41.69 26.42 35.15
CA GLY A 208 42.97 25.71 35.27
C GLY A 208 42.85 24.18 35.35
N VAL A 209 41.67 23.60 35.12
CA VAL A 209 41.48 22.14 35.08
C VAL A 209 41.52 21.69 33.62
N ASP A 210 42.60 21.04 33.21
CA ASP A 210 42.75 20.57 31.82
C ASP A 210 41.87 19.34 31.57
N VAL A 211 40.81 19.55 30.79
CA VAL A 211 39.85 18.54 30.33
C VAL A 211 39.33 18.93 28.96
N HIS A 212 39.42 18.04 27.98
CA HIS A 212 39.03 18.35 26.59
C HIS A 212 38.02 17.35 26.03
N VAL A 213 36.89 17.85 25.50
CA VAL A 213 35.72 17.06 25.04
C VAL A 213 36.09 15.91 24.10
N LEU A 214 37.04 16.13 23.17
CA LEU A 214 37.42 15.13 22.16
C LEU A 214 38.58 14.21 22.60
N ALA A 215 39.29 14.55 23.68
CA ALA A 215 40.45 13.78 24.14
C ALA A 215 40.12 12.93 25.38
N GLU A 216 39.30 13.47 26.29
CA GLU A 216 38.90 12.83 27.54
C GLU A 216 37.37 12.89 27.76
N PRO A 217 36.54 12.45 26.79
CA PRO A 217 35.08 12.63 26.82
C PRO A 217 34.43 12.06 28.10
N THR A 218 34.85 10.88 28.55
CA THR A 218 34.27 10.19 29.71
C THR A 218 34.63 10.85 31.05
N LYS A 219 35.87 11.34 31.18
CA LYS A 219 36.34 12.15 32.33
C LYS A 219 35.53 13.45 32.40
N LEU A 220 35.32 14.11 31.26
CA LEU A 220 34.50 15.32 31.19
C LEU A 220 33.03 15.05 31.56
N GLU A 221 32.44 13.97 31.03
CA GLU A 221 31.07 13.59 31.33
C GLU A 221 30.86 13.29 32.83
N LEU A 222 31.81 12.59 33.45
CA LEU A 222 31.81 12.33 34.89
C LEU A 222 31.87 13.64 35.69
N LEU A 223 32.82 14.53 35.36
CA LEU A 223 32.97 15.84 36.00
C LEU A 223 31.74 16.74 35.79
N GLN A 224 31.08 16.65 34.63
CA GLN A 224 29.83 17.37 34.35
C GLN A 224 28.66 16.82 35.19
N LYS A 225 28.53 15.49 35.29
CA LYS A 225 27.53 14.84 36.16
C LYS A 225 27.71 15.21 37.63
N GLU A 226 28.95 15.18 38.12
CA GLU A 226 29.29 15.67 39.47
C GLU A 226 28.97 17.16 39.64
N TYR A 227 29.31 17.99 38.65
CA TYR A 227 29.06 19.42 38.68
C TYR A 227 27.56 19.74 38.71
N ASP A 228 26.74 19.10 37.88
CA ASP A 228 25.29 19.33 37.89
C ASP A 228 24.62 18.79 39.18
N ALA A 229 25.15 17.74 39.81
CA ALA A 229 24.73 17.30 41.14
C ALA A 229 25.12 18.28 42.26
N LYS A 230 26.35 18.82 42.23
CA LYS A 230 26.79 19.87 43.16
C LYS A 230 26.03 21.19 42.94
N LYS A 231 25.57 21.44 41.71
CA LYS A 231 24.78 22.62 41.29
C LYS A 231 23.29 22.52 41.61
N SER A 232 22.70 21.33 41.73
CA SER A 232 21.37 21.18 42.33
C SER A 232 21.45 21.42 43.84
N GLN A 233 22.40 20.78 44.54
CA GLN A 233 22.67 21.02 45.95
C GLN A 233 22.89 22.52 46.25
N PHE A 234 23.77 23.20 45.49
CA PHE A 234 24.01 24.64 45.65
C PHE A 234 22.77 25.50 45.34
N LYS A 235 21.93 25.14 44.37
CA LYS A 235 20.65 25.82 44.13
C LYS A 235 19.72 25.69 45.34
N ASP A 236 19.68 24.52 45.98
CA ASP A 236 18.83 24.28 47.14
C ASP A 236 19.37 24.98 48.40
N GLU A 237 20.70 25.01 48.60
CA GLU A 237 21.33 25.89 49.59
C GLU A 237 20.98 27.36 49.37
N VAL A 238 21.03 27.86 48.13
CA VAL A 238 20.70 29.26 47.82
C VAL A 238 19.21 29.56 48.05
N LYS A 239 18.30 28.63 47.72
CA LYS A 239 16.88 28.75 48.09
C LYS A 239 16.71 28.84 49.60
N ASN A 240 17.37 27.97 50.36
CA ASN A 240 17.27 27.93 51.81
C ASN A 240 17.81 29.21 52.44
N LYS A 241 18.99 29.68 52.02
CA LYS A 241 19.60 30.95 52.46
C LYS A 241 18.71 32.17 52.14
N VAL A 242 17.97 32.13 51.02
CA VAL A 242 16.96 33.17 50.69
C VAL A 242 15.71 33.04 51.57
N LEU A 243 15.21 31.83 51.83
CA LEU A 243 14.11 31.58 52.77
C LEU A 243 14.44 32.01 54.20
N GLU A 244 15.67 31.79 54.66
CA GLU A 244 16.19 32.25 55.95
C GLU A 244 16.29 33.79 56.03
N GLN A 245 16.74 34.44 54.95
CA GLN A 245 16.93 35.90 54.92
C GLN A 245 15.64 36.70 54.77
N TYR A 246 14.66 36.20 54.00
CA TYR A 246 13.44 36.94 53.65
C TYR A 246 12.17 36.37 54.29
N GLY A 247 12.24 35.17 54.91
CA GLY A 247 11.09 34.44 55.42
C GLY A 247 10.24 33.79 54.30
N GLY A 248 9.23 33.01 54.70
CA GLY A 248 8.22 32.48 53.77
C GLY A 248 8.00 30.97 53.75
N GLU A 249 8.62 30.19 54.65
CA GLU A 249 8.37 28.73 54.75
C GLU A 249 6.88 28.37 54.87
N GLU A 250 6.10 29.20 55.55
CA GLU A 250 4.66 29.04 55.76
C GLU A 250 3.87 29.10 54.45
N HIS A 251 4.36 29.85 53.45
CA HIS A 251 3.78 29.91 52.11
C HIS A 251 4.27 28.80 51.18
N LEU A 252 5.40 28.15 51.51
CA LEU A 252 5.91 26.99 50.76
C LEU A 252 5.11 25.71 51.08
N LYS A 253 4.58 25.61 52.31
CA LYS A 253 3.73 24.51 52.79
C LYS A 253 2.29 24.73 52.30
N VAL A 254 2.08 24.58 50.99
CA VAL A 254 0.76 24.68 50.32
C VAL A 254 -0.30 23.85 51.08
N PRO A 255 -1.33 24.49 51.67
CA PRO A 255 -2.37 23.77 52.41
C PRO A 255 -3.11 22.76 51.51
N PRO A 256 -3.66 21.66 52.08
CA PRO A 256 -4.46 20.71 51.30
C PRO A 256 -5.59 21.43 50.57
N LYS A 257 -5.81 21.09 49.29
CA LYS A 257 -6.60 21.90 48.34
C LYS A 257 -8.01 22.27 48.82
N ALA A 258 -8.65 21.41 49.63
CA ALA A 258 -9.94 21.68 50.26
C ALA A 258 -9.93 22.97 51.12
N LEU A 259 -8.84 23.25 51.84
CA LEU A 259 -8.68 24.49 52.63
C LEU A 259 -8.41 25.71 51.74
N LEU A 260 -7.73 25.54 50.59
CA LEU A 260 -7.45 26.64 49.66
C LEU A 260 -8.68 27.06 48.83
N LEU A 261 -9.54 26.11 48.46
CA LEU A 261 -10.80 26.40 47.76
C LEU A 261 -11.96 26.69 48.72
N ALA A 262 -11.77 26.47 50.03
CA ALA A 262 -12.84 26.46 51.06
C ALA A 262 -14.03 25.53 50.72
N GLN A 263 -13.79 24.52 49.87
CA GLN A 263 -14.80 23.55 49.43
C GLN A 263 -14.61 22.24 50.20
N THR A 264 -15.66 21.83 50.92
CA THR A 264 -15.72 20.56 51.65
C THR A 264 -16.02 19.35 50.77
N GLU A 265 -16.28 19.57 49.49
CA GLU A 265 -16.76 18.55 48.55
C GLU A 265 -15.82 18.46 47.34
N ASN A 266 -15.20 17.29 47.14
CA ASN A 266 -14.50 16.99 45.90
C ASN A 266 -15.53 16.72 44.79
N TYR A 267 -15.59 17.59 43.78
CA TYR A 267 -16.50 17.42 42.65
C TYR A 267 -16.07 16.23 41.77
N VAL A 268 -16.90 15.18 41.75
CA VAL A 268 -16.69 13.95 40.96
C VAL A 268 -17.66 13.91 39.79
N GLU A 269 -17.12 13.94 38.57
CA GLU A 269 -17.91 13.79 37.34
C GLU A 269 -18.14 12.32 37.01
N TYR A 270 -19.40 11.88 36.98
CA TYR A 270 -19.78 10.55 36.53
C TYR A 270 -20.21 10.59 35.06
N SER A 271 -19.69 9.66 34.25
CA SER A 271 -20.20 9.38 32.91
C SER A 271 -21.62 8.82 32.95
N ARG A 272 -22.32 8.85 31.82
CA ARG A 272 -23.64 8.21 31.64
C ARG A 272 -23.65 6.68 31.90
N GLN A 273 -22.48 6.05 32.05
CA GLN A 273 -22.31 4.63 32.42
C GLN A 273 -21.76 4.45 33.85
N GLY A 274 -21.78 5.47 34.70
CA GLY A 274 -21.32 5.40 36.10
C GLY A 274 -19.80 5.35 36.30
N LYS A 275 -18.98 5.20 35.24
CA LYS A 275 -17.52 5.38 35.31
C LYS A 275 -17.19 6.86 35.58
N ILE A 276 -16.27 7.12 36.51
CA ILE A 276 -15.82 8.48 36.86
C ILE A 276 -14.91 9.03 35.76
N ILE A 277 -15.08 10.31 35.41
CA ILE A 277 -14.32 11.04 34.37
C ILE A 277 -13.33 12.03 35.02
N LYS A 278 -13.76 12.76 36.05
CA LYS A 278 -12.93 13.72 36.80
C LYS A 278 -13.20 13.62 38.30
N GLY A 279 -12.24 14.06 39.12
CA GLY A 279 -12.40 14.18 40.57
C GLY A 279 -11.90 13.00 41.40
N GLN A 280 -11.42 11.92 40.78
CA GLN A 280 -10.71 10.86 41.49
C GLN A 280 -9.22 11.20 41.65
N ASP A 281 -8.74 11.18 42.89
CA ASP A 281 -7.31 11.08 43.17
C ASP A 281 -6.77 9.74 42.63
N LYS A 282 -5.52 9.76 42.13
CA LYS A 282 -4.91 8.55 41.55
C LYS A 282 -4.77 7.48 42.62
N PRO A 283 -5.34 6.26 42.45
CA PRO A 283 -5.18 5.21 43.44
C PRO A 283 -3.70 4.81 43.55
N ILE A 284 -3.22 4.67 44.79
CA ILE A 284 -1.87 4.17 45.06
C ILE A 284 -1.81 2.71 44.59
N ILE A 285 -0.87 2.42 43.69
CA ILE A 285 -0.68 1.08 43.13
C ILE A 285 -0.10 0.17 44.23
N ARG A 286 -0.94 -0.70 44.78
CA ARG A 286 -0.55 -1.82 45.64
C ARG A 286 -0.23 -3.04 44.78
N SER A 287 0.61 -3.95 45.24
CA SER A 287 0.86 -5.20 44.52
C SER A 287 -0.31 -6.19 44.62
N ARG A 288 -0.15 -7.37 44.00
CA ARG A 288 -1.13 -8.47 44.02
C ARG A 288 -1.30 -9.11 45.41
N TYR A 289 -0.40 -8.85 46.34
CA TYR A 289 -0.39 -9.44 47.68
C TYR A 289 -0.96 -8.46 48.71
N GLU A 290 -1.44 -9.00 49.84
CA GLU A 290 -1.88 -8.19 50.97
C GLU A 290 -0.67 -7.56 51.68
N GLU A 291 -0.27 -6.39 51.20
CA GLU A 291 0.67 -5.49 51.86
C GLU A 291 0.08 -4.99 53.19
N ASP A 292 0.95 -4.65 54.15
CA ASP A 292 0.57 -4.04 55.45
C ASP A 292 -0.36 -4.89 56.35
N VAL A 293 -0.33 -6.22 56.25
CA VAL A 293 -1.08 -7.13 57.15
C VAL A 293 -0.42 -7.19 58.55
N TYR A 294 -0.80 -6.24 59.39
CA TYR A 294 -0.34 -6.10 60.77
C TYR A 294 -1.13 -7.00 61.74
N ILE A 295 -0.59 -8.19 62.01
CA ILE A 295 -1.14 -9.15 62.98
C ILE A 295 -0.94 -8.60 64.41
N ASN A 296 -1.95 -8.71 65.28
CA ASN A 296 -1.89 -8.53 66.74
C ASN A 296 -1.10 -7.28 67.23
N ASN A 297 -1.40 -6.12 66.62
CA ASN A 297 -0.81 -4.81 66.91
C ASN A 297 0.72 -4.68 66.74
N HIS A 298 1.36 -5.55 65.94
CA HIS A 298 2.73 -5.32 65.47
C HIS A 298 2.74 -4.23 64.39
N THR A 299 3.68 -3.29 64.44
CA THR A 299 3.84 -2.22 63.42
C THR A 299 4.76 -2.62 62.25
N THR A 300 5.13 -3.89 62.16
CA THR A 300 5.96 -4.47 61.09
C THR A 300 5.46 -5.89 60.76
N VAL A 301 5.50 -6.29 59.50
CA VAL A 301 5.05 -7.61 59.03
C VAL A 301 5.94 -8.73 59.61
N TRP A 302 5.39 -9.95 59.78
CA TRP A 302 6.16 -11.13 60.19
C TRP A 302 7.29 -11.46 59.20
N GLY A 303 8.51 -11.66 59.68
CA GLY A 303 9.70 -11.85 58.85
C GLY A 303 10.49 -10.56 58.57
N SER A 304 10.05 -9.41 59.09
CA SER A 304 10.80 -8.15 59.06
C SER A 304 12.05 -8.14 59.96
N PHE A 305 12.23 -9.16 60.80
CA PHE A 305 13.38 -9.37 61.67
C PHE A 305 13.88 -10.82 61.57
N TRP A 306 15.19 -11.00 61.75
CA TRP A 306 15.87 -12.29 61.68
C TRP A 306 17.00 -12.33 62.71
N SER A 307 17.00 -13.33 63.58
CA SER A 307 18.10 -13.59 64.52
C SER A 307 18.24 -15.08 64.82
N ASN A 308 19.47 -15.56 64.94
CA ASN A 308 19.83 -16.92 65.37
C ASN A 308 19.03 -18.06 64.70
N GLY A 309 18.79 -17.96 63.38
CA GLY A 309 18.06 -18.97 62.61
C GLY A 309 16.53 -18.85 62.67
N THR A 310 15.99 -17.80 63.29
CA THR A 310 14.55 -17.58 63.48
C THR A 310 14.08 -16.24 62.93
N TRP A 311 12.92 -16.26 62.28
CA TRP A 311 12.21 -15.05 61.82
C TRP A 311 11.36 -14.44 62.94
N GLY A 312 11.16 -13.13 62.91
CA GLY A 312 10.38 -12.39 63.92
C GLY A 312 9.75 -11.11 63.39
N TYR A 313 9.19 -10.31 64.31
CA TYR A 313 8.65 -8.97 64.05
C TYR A 313 9.67 -7.88 64.45
N ARG A 314 10.04 -6.96 63.56
CA ARG A 314 11.04 -5.89 63.84
C ARG A 314 10.59 -4.86 64.89
N CYS A 315 9.30 -4.63 65.05
CA CYS A 315 8.78 -3.71 66.08
C CYS A 315 9.00 -4.21 67.51
N CYS A 316 8.96 -5.53 67.73
CA CYS A 316 8.95 -6.14 69.07
C CYS A 316 10.03 -7.22 69.29
N GLU A 317 10.82 -7.54 68.26
CA GLU A 317 11.85 -8.59 68.18
C GLU A 317 11.41 -10.00 68.58
N SER A 318 10.10 -10.21 68.75
CA SER A 318 9.51 -11.50 69.05
C SER A 318 9.65 -12.46 67.88
N THR A 319 10.26 -13.61 68.15
CA THR A 319 10.43 -14.76 67.25
C THR A 319 9.27 -15.75 67.31
N ILE A 320 8.13 -15.35 67.89
CA ILE A 320 6.90 -16.15 67.98
C ILE A 320 5.82 -15.53 67.09
N LYS A 321 5.40 -16.27 66.05
CA LYS A 321 4.36 -15.83 65.12
C LYS A 321 3.01 -15.70 65.83
N ASN A 322 2.29 -14.62 65.53
CA ASN A 322 1.02 -14.23 66.15
C ASN A 322 1.11 -13.90 67.67
N SER A 323 2.30 -13.63 68.21
CA SER A 323 2.41 -12.92 69.50
C SER A 323 1.70 -11.55 69.45
N TYR A 324 1.28 -11.01 70.60
CA TYR A 324 0.92 -9.59 70.69
C TYR A 324 2.19 -8.75 70.82
N CYS A 325 2.24 -7.57 70.17
CA CYS A 325 3.40 -6.70 70.28
C CYS A 325 3.47 -6.05 71.68
N VAL A 326 4.62 -6.20 72.34
CA VAL A 326 4.96 -5.66 73.68
C VAL A 326 5.52 -4.22 73.59
N GLY A 327 5.54 -3.61 72.41
CA GLY A 327 6.32 -2.41 72.09
C GLY A 327 7.84 -2.66 72.15
N ASP A 328 8.61 -1.58 72.16
CA ASP A 328 10.08 -1.63 72.28
C ASP A 328 10.58 -2.36 73.54
N ASN A 329 9.73 -2.46 74.59
CA ASN A 329 10.01 -3.19 75.81
C ASN A 329 10.34 -4.68 75.58
N GLY A 330 9.91 -5.28 74.45
CA GLY A 330 10.24 -6.68 74.12
C GLY A 330 11.74 -6.92 73.87
N LYS A 331 12.42 -5.93 73.27
CA LYS A 331 13.79 -6.04 72.73
C LYS A 331 14.84 -6.31 73.81
N GLY A 332 14.63 -5.79 75.02
CA GLY A 332 15.55 -5.96 76.15
C GLY A 332 15.59 -7.36 76.78
N SER A 333 14.69 -8.27 76.41
CA SER A 333 14.52 -9.56 77.11
C SER A 333 15.33 -10.74 76.54
N ILE A 334 15.91 -10.61 75.34
CA ILE A 334 16.41 -11.76 74.55
C ILE A 334 17.94 -11.79 74.40
N MET A 335 18.71 -11.46 75.46
CA MET A 335 20.16 -11.74 75.50
C MET A 335 20.71 -12.06 76.90
N LYS A 336 20.94 -13.37 77.16
CA LYS A 336 22.19 -13.95 77.75
C LYS A 336 22.06 -15.45 78.07
N PRO A 337 22.62 -16.35 77.24
CA PRO A 337 23.30 -17.54 77.78
C PRO A 337 24.62 -17.11 78.45
N ARG A 338 25.10 -17.88 79.44
CA ARG A 338 26.29 -17.55 80.27
C ARG A 338 27.43 -18.53 80.00
N ILE A 339 28.66 -18.03 80.11
CA ILE A 339 29.93 -18.74 79.88
C ILE A 339 30.55 -19.18 81.22
N GLU A 340 31.13 -20.38 81.24
CA GLU A 340 32.16 -20.93 82.13
C GLU A 340 32.94 -21.97 81.27
N SER A 341 34.26 -22.14 81.29
CA SER A 341 35.43 -21.45 81.90
C SER A 341 36.67 -21.75 80.99
N GLU A 342 37.98 -21.57 81.23
CA GLU A 342 38.89 -21.35 82.38
C GLU A 342 40.11 -20.46 81.97
N GLN A 343 41.14 -20.32 82.83
CA GLN A 343 42.46 -19.63 82.66
C GLN A 343 43.47 -20.25 83.66
N PRO A 344 44.78 -19.89 83.70
CA PRO A 344 45.71 -19.21 82.76
C PRO A 344 46.84 -20.21 82.32
N ASP A 345 48.07 -19.97 81.81
CA ASP A 345 49.15 -18.94 81.85
C ASP A 345 50.02 -19.12 80.56
N GLY A 346 50.94 -18.26 80.09
CA GLY A 346 51.44 -16.93 80.49
C GLY A 346 52.70 -16.51 79.67
N ASN A 347 53.27 -15.32 79.95
CA ASN A 347 54.61 -14.81 79.53
C ASN A 347 54.84 -14.20 78.11
N ASP A 348 54.53 -12.90 77.99
CA ASP A 348 55.37 -11.77 77.49
C ASP A 348 56.16 -11.80 76.16
N GLY A 349 56.15 -10.66 75.42
CA GLY A 349 57.26 -10.26 74.51
C GLY A 349 56.88 -9.40 73.28
N ASP A 350 56.92 -8.07 73.42
CA ASP A 350 56.58 -7.05 72.40
C ASP A 350 57.20 -7.19 70.99
N GLY A 351 56.48 -6.73 69.95
CA GLY A 351 57.02 -6.50 68.60
C GLY A 351 55.94 -6.20 67.54
N ASP A 352 55.88 -4.97 67.03
CA ASP A 352 54.81 -4.44 66.15
C ASP A 352 55.15 -4.50 64.64
N THR A 353 54.16 -4.14 63.80
CA THR A 353 54.15 -3.89 62.34
C THR A 353 53.98 -5.07 61.37
N ASP A 354 52.79 -5.07 60.74
CA ASP A 354 52.50 -5.15 59.30
C ASP A 354 53.16 -6.22 58.41
N ASP A 355 52.31 -7.07 57.81
CA ASP A 355 52.27 -7.16 56.33
C ASP A 355 50.85 -7.58 55.85
N ASP A 356 50.45 -7.10 54.68
CA ASP A 356 49.16 -7.40 54.01
C ASP A 356 49.36 -8.43 52.87
N ASP A 357 48.24 -8.90 52.32
CA ASP A 357 48.02 -9.41 50.96
C ASP A 357 47.46 -10.85 50.87
N SER A 358 46.42 -10.95 50.01
CA SER A 358 46.07 -12.12 49.20
C SER A 358 45.42 -13.37 49.85
N GLN A 359 44.38 -13.98 49.26
CA GLN A 359 43.54 -13.60 48.10
C GLN A 359 42.27 -14.51 48.00
N GLU A 360 41.54 -14.42 46.87
CA GLU A 360 40.56 -15.41 46.33
C GLU A 360 39.08 -15.45 46.87
N LYS A 361 38.25 -14.59 46.25
CA LYS A 361 37.05 -14.96 45.44
C LYS A 361 35.94 -15.89 46.01
N ALA A 362 34.77 -15.30 46.27
CA ALA A 362 33.46 -15.75 45.74
C ALA A 362 32.50 -14.54 45.70
N ILE A 363 32.07 -13.92 44.59
CA ILE A 363 31.36 -14.38 43.36
C ILE A 363 29.83 -14.19 43.46
N LYS A 364 29.27 -13.49 42.45
CA LYS A 364 27.84 -13.26 42.11
C LYS A 364 27.08 -12.32 43.05
N THR A 365 26.83 -11.04 42.74
CA THR A 365 26.53 -10.32 41.45
C THR A 365 25.06 -10.45 41.01
N GLU A 366 24.60 -9.40 40.30
CA GLU A 366 23.40 -9.25 39.47
C GLU A 366 22.26 -8.41 40.12
N GLN A 367 21.83 -7.23 39.63
CA GLN A 367 21.55 -6.66 38.28
C GLN A 367 20.02 -6.66 37.97
N PRO A 368 19.52 -6.06 36.87
CA PRO A 368 19.86 -4.76 36.23
C PRO A 368 18.62 -3.94 35.75
N VAL A 369 18.85 -2.74 35.17
CA VAL A 369 18.02 -2.01 34.15
C VAL A 369 16.50 -1.81 34.42
N ASP A 370 15.67 -1.11 33.63
CA ASP A 370 15.86 -0.22 32.45
C ASP A 370 14.98 1.05 32.67
N GLY A 371 15.01 2.15 31.91
CA GLY A 371 14.99 2.25 30.45
C GLY A 371 13.54 2.32 29.96
N ASN A 372 13.06 3.52 29.64
CA ASN A 372 11.69 3.75 29.17
C ASN A 372 11.70 4.40 27.77
N GLN A 373 11.57 3.57 26.74
CA GLN A 373 11.24 3.99 25.38
C GLN A 373 9.73 3.86 25.16
N GLN A 374 9.13 4.79 24.41
CA GLN A 374 7.71 4.76 24.08
C GLN A 374 7.47 4.39 22.61
N GLN A 375 6.81 3.25 22.43
CA GLN A 375 5.78 2.92 21.43
C GLN A 375 4.97 1.77 22.09
N GLN A 376 3.62 1.77 22.10
CA GLN A 376 2.72 1.54 20.96
C GLN A 376 3.05 0.18 20.31
N ASP A 377 2.13 -0.78 20.23
CA ASP A 377 0.83 -0.62 19.55
C ASP A 377 -0.37 -1.41 20.13
N ALA A 378 -1.54 -1.05 19.58
CA ALA A 378 -2.74 -1.86 19.28
C ALA A 378 -3.44 -2.76 20.34
N GLN A 379 -4.77 -2.73 20.30
CA GLN A 379 -5.67 -3.62 21.02
C GLN A 379 -6.29 -4.65 20.05
N SER A 380 -6.53 -5.88 20.48
CA SER A 380 -7.56 -6.74 19.88
C SER A 380 -8.10 -7.80 20.85
N SER A 381 -9.43 -7.77 21.04
CA SER A 381 -10.29 -8.80 21.66
C SER A 381 -11.75 -8.32 21.54
N GLU A 382 -12.79 -9.14 21.46
CA GLU A 382 -12.98 -10.59 21.28
C GLU A 382 -14.48 -10.83 21.01
N ASN A 383 -14.88 -11.88 20.26
CA ASN A 383 -15.73 -13.00 20.74
C ASN A 383 -16.46 -13.79 19.63
N ALA A 384 -16.67 -15.09 19.90
CA ALA A 384 -17.62 -16.00 19.22
C ALA A 384 -18.84 -16.23 20.17
N PRO A 385 -19.52 -17.40 20.36
CA PRO A 385 -19.41 -18.78 19.83
C PRO A 385 -20.73 -19.23 19.07
N HIS A 386 -20.98 -20.47 18.59
CA HIS A 386 -20.98 -21.78 19.28
C HIS A 386 -21.25 -22.99 18.35
N ALA A 387 -20.62 -24.15 18.63
CA ALA A 387 -21.01 -25.58 18.39
C ALA A 387 -21.59 -26.07 17.04
N GLY A 388 -21.39 -27.33 16.57
CA GLY A 388 -20.53 -28.43 17.03
C GLY A 388 -21.26 -29.77 17.32
N ILE A 389 -21.00 -30.82 16.52
CA ILE A 389 -21.17 -32.29 16.78
C ILE A 389 -20.55 -33.08 15.60
N ALA A 390 -20.29 -34.41 15.72
CA ALA A 390 -19.30 -35.13 14.90
C ALA A 390 -19.69 -36.55 14.40
N LYS A 391 -18.80 -37.15 13.57
CA LYS A 391 -18.22 -38.53 13.69
C LYS A 391 -18.46 -39.55 12.52
N THR A 392 -17.35 -40.03 11.92
CA THR A 392 -17.14 -41.36 11.23
C THR A 392 -17.93 -41.69 9.93
N THR A 393 -17.55 -42.60 9.02
CA THR A 393 -16.53 -43.70 8.91
C THR A 393 -15.74 -43.71 7.57
N GLU A 394 -14.87 -44.71 7.35
CA GLU A 394 -13.91 -44.89 6.22
C GLU A 394 -14.47 -45.49 4.88
N PRO A 395 -13.71 -45.38 3.74
CA PRO A 395 -13.99 -45.94 2.38
C PRO A 395 -13.58 -47.46 2.27
N PRO A 396 -13.24 -48.15 1.12
CA PRO A 396 -12.92 -47.75 -0.29
C PRO A 396 -13.28 -48.76 -1.46
N VAL A 397 -12.55 -48.63 -2.61
CA VAL A 397 -12.18 -49.57 -3.73
C VAL A 397 -13.08 -49.87 -4.97
N VAL A 398 -12.55 -49.42 -6.13
CA VAL A 398 -12.39 -49.98 -7.52
C VAL A 398 -13.55 -50.49 -8.41
N SER A 399 -13.36 -50.21 -9.73
CA SER A 399 -13.84 -50.95 -10.93
C SER A 399 -15.35 -50.91 -11.26
N ASP A 400 -15.82 -51.09 -12.52
CA ASP A 400 -15.13 -51.49 -13.76
C ASP A 400 -15.78 -50.88 -15.06
N HIS A 401 -15.38 -51.37 -16.23
CA HIS A 401 -15.64 -50.88 -17.59
C HIS A 401 -17.06 -51.02 -18.18
N ARG A 402 -17.37 -50.04 -19.05
CA ARG A 402 -18.03 -50.14 -20.39
C ARG A 402 -19.54 -50.43 -20.57
N GLU A 403 -20.14 -49.48 -21.28
CA GLU A 403 -20.97 -49.63 -22.50
C GLU A 403 -22.47 -50.02 -22.46
N ASN A 404 -23.25 -49.11 -23.08
CA ASN A 404 -24.37 -49.32 -24.03
C ASN A 404 -25.84 -49.39 -23.57
N SER A 405 -26.64 -48.66 -24.37
CA SER A 405 -28.04 -48.88 -24.76
C SER A 405 -29.19 -48.50 -23.81
N ALA A 406 -30.10 -47.68 -24.35
CA ALA A 406 -31.28 -47.15 -23.67
C ALA A 406 -32.55 -48.00 -23.85
N ALA A 407 -33.39 -48.03 -22.81
CA ALA A 407 -34.86 -48.19 -22.84
C ALA A 407 -35.40 -47.58 -21.52
N SER A 408 -36.45 -46.76 -21.39
CA SER A 408 -37.68 -46.42 -22.15
C SER A 408 -38.98 -47.06 -21.61
N HIS A 409 -40.06 -46.26 -21.60
CA HIS A 409 -41.45 -46.60 -21.17
C HIS A 409 -41.63 -46.75 -19.63
N SER A 410 -42.85 -46.74 -19.06
CA SER A 410 -44.24 -46.70 -19.58
C SER A 410 -45.08 -45.70 -18.74
N GLY A 411 -46.39 -45.43 -18.87
CA GLY A 411 -47.60 -46.11 -19.36
C GLY A 411 -48.82 -45.41 -18.67
N SER A 412 -50.09 -45.83 -18.74
CA SER A 412 -50.80 -46.82 -19.57
C SER A 412 -52.34 -46.68 -19.40
N SER A 413 -53.15 -47.15 -20.37
CA SER A 413 -54.56 -47.60 -20.24
C SER A 413 -55.17 -47.91 -21.63
N SER A 414 -56.01 -48.93 -21.89
CA SER A 414 -56.41 -50.12 -21.10
C SER A 414 -57.25 -51.12 -21.94
N SER A 415 -57.16 -52.42 -21.64
CA SER A 415 -58.15 -53.51 -21.86
C SER A 415 -58.39 -54.16 -23.26
N SER A 416 -58.29 -55.51 -23.27
CA SER A 416 -59.14 -56.59 -23.88
C SER A 416 -59.97 -56.41 -25.17
N SER A 417 -60.20 -57.41 -26.04
CA SER A 417 -59.77 -58.84 -26.12
C SER A 417 -59.99 -59.46 -27.52
N GLU A 418 -59.32 -60.59 -27.80
CA GLU A 418 -59.66 -61.67 -28.76
C GLU A 418 -59.59 -61.43 -30.30
N SER A 419 -60.00 -62.45 -31.08
CA SER A 419 -59.35 -62.95 -32.31
C SER A 419 -59.82 -62.35 -33.66
N GLU A 420 -58.97 -62.51 -34.70
CA GLU A 420 -59.33 -63.13 -36.01
C GLU A 420 -58.15 -63.07 -37.00
N ALA A 421 -58.06 -64.00 -37.97
CA ALA A 421 -56.84 -64.24 -38.77
C ALA A 421 -57.03 -64.30 -40.30
N GLU A 422 -57.07 -63.17 -41.01
CA GLU A 422 -57.13 -63.12 -42.50
C GLU A 422 -56.46 -61.86 -43.13
N VAL A 423 -55.20 -61.54 -42.80
CA VAL A 423 -54.53 -60.29 -43.30
C VAL A 423 -53.04 -60.44 -43.70
N SER A 424 -52.62 -61.61 -44.17
CA SER A 424 -51.20 -61.90 -44.48
C SER A 424 -50.67 -61.27 -45.79
N SER A 425 -51.42 -61.40 -46.90
CA SER A 425 -50.88 -61.21 -48.25
C SER A 425 -50.65 -59.74 -48.65
N LYS A 426 -51.61 -58.84 -48.36
CA LYS A 426 -51.57 -57.43 -48.80
C LYS A 426 -50.61 -56.54 -48.00
N LYS A 427 -50.34 -56.84 -46.72
CA LYS A 427 -49.38 -56.09 -45.86
C LYS A 427 -47.94 -56.15 -46.43
N SER A 428 -47.51 -57.31 -46.92
CA SER A 428 -46.13 -57.56 -47.38
C SER A 428 -45.67 -56.69 -48.55
N LYS A 429 -46.54 -56.42 -49.53
CA LYS A 429 -46.22 -55.57 -50.70
C LYS A 429 -46.16 -54.09 -50.30
N LYS A 430 -47.00 -53.64 -49.35
CA LYS A 430 -47.02 -52.25 -48.85
C LYS A 430 -45.77 -51.95 -48.00
N SER A 431 -45.33 -52.88 -47.14
CA SER A 431 -44.10 -52.72 -46.35
C SER A 431 -42.84 -52.72 -47.22
N LYS A 432 -42.71 -53.64 -48.18
CA LYS A 432 -41.59 -53.64 -49.16
C LYS A 432 -41.52 -52.32 -49.95
N LYS A 433 -42.67 -51.75 -50.36
CA LYS A 433 -42.71 -50.44 -51.06
C LYS A 433 -42.30 -49.27 -50.14
N LYS A 434 -42.69 -49.27 -48.86
CA LYS A 434 -42.26 -48.26 -47.86
C LYS A 434 -40.74 -48.32 -47.64
N ARG A 435 -40.20 -49.51 -47.32
CA ARG A 435 -38.76 -49.75 -47.07
C ARG A 435 -37.88 -49.41 -48.28
N LYS A 436 -38.37 -49.62 -49.51
CA LYS A 436 -37.67 -49.20 -50.77
C LYS A 436 -37.71 -47.68 -51.01
N LYS A 437 -38.76 -46.95 -50.56
CA LYS A 437 -38.80 -45.48 -50.59
C LYS A 437 -37.81 -44.88 -49.57
N GLU A 438 -37.75 -45.49 -48.40
CA GLU A 438 -36.91 -45.12 -47.27
C GLU A 438 -35.40 -45.28 -47.57
N LYS A 439 -34.99 -46.44 -48.09
CA LYS A 439 -33.59 -46.65 -48.51
C LYS A 439 -33.14 -45.69 -49.63
N ARG A 440 -34.04 -45.29 -50.54
CA ARG A 440 -33.76 -44.24 -51.56
C ARG A 440 -33.70 -42.83 -50.98
N ARG A 441 -34.27 -42.58 -49.79
CA ARG A 441 -34.14 -41.31 -49.06
C ARG A 441 -32.78 -41.26 -48.36
N GLN A 442 -32.42 -42.30 -47.62
CA GLN A 442 -31.11 -42.43 -46.95
C GLN A 442 -29.97 -42.25 -47.96
N GLN A 443 -29.98 -42.97 -49.09
CA GLN A 443 -28.98 -42.81 -50.17
C GLN A 443 -28.95 -41.40 -50.81
N ARG A 444 -30.02 -40.60 -50.69
CA ARG A 444 -30.03 -39.21 -51.16
C ARG A 444 -29.47 -38.25 -50.11
N GLU A 445 -29.66 -38.56 -48.83
CA GLU A 445 -29.12 -37.81 -47.69
C GLU A 445 -27.61 -38.08 -47.55
N GLU A 446 -27.17 -39.34 -47.62
CA GLU A 446 -25.76 -39.77 -47.72
C GLU A 446 -25.03 -39.06 -48.87
N ARG A 447 -25.56 -39.13 -50.10
CA ARG A 447 -24.97 -38.46 -51.28
C ARG A 447 -24.99 -36.92 -51.19
N LYS A 448 -25.82 -36.34 -50.30
CA LYS A 448 -25.83 -34.89 -50.00
C LYS A 448 -24.80 -34.52 -48.93
N GLN A 449 -24.53 -35.41 -47.97
CA GLN A 449 -23.46 -35.27 -46.98
C GLN A 449 -22.08 -35.42 -47.64
N GLN A 450 -21.89 -36.43 -48.50
CA GLN A 450 -20.67 -36.60 -49.28
C GLN A 450 -20.36 -35.34 -50.13
N LYS A 451 -21.36 -34.78 -50.80
CA LYS A 451 -21.24 -33.50 -51.57
C LYS A 451 -21.11 -32.23 -50.72
N ARG A 452 -21.17 -32.34 -49.39
CA ARG A 452 -20.80 -31.27 -48.45
C ARG A 452 -19.34 -31.44 -48.04
N GLN A 453 -18.97 -32.63 -47.57
CA GLN A 453 -17.58 -32.99 -47.23
C GLN A 453 -16.61 -32.81 -48.41
N GLU A 454 -17.02 -33.13 -49.62
CA GLU A 454 -16.28 -32.90 -50.87
C GLU A 454 -16.02 -31.39 -51.11
N LYS A 455 -16.98 -30.52 -50.73
CA LYS A 455 -16.84 -29.06 -50.84
C LYS A 455 -16.01 -28.46 -49.71
N GLU A 456 -16.27 -28.90 -48.47
CA GLU A 456 -15.50 -28.51 -47.28
C GLU A 456 -14.02 -28.86 -47.47
N LYS A 457 -13.70 -30.06 -47.97
CA LYS A 457 -12.34 -30.42 -48.41
C LYS A 457 -11.81 -29.49 -49.49
N SER A 458 -12.55 -29.25 -50.58
CA SER A 458 -12.08 -28.36 -51.65
C SER A 458 -11.84 -26.90 -51.20
N LYS A 459 -12.44 -26.46 -50.08
CA LYS A 459 -12.19 -25.15 -49.47
C LYS A 459 -10.94 -25.20 -48.59
N LEU A 460 -10.79 -26.23 -47.77
CA LEU A 460 -9.62 -26.46 -46.93
C LEU A 460 -8.35 -26.69 -47.76
N ASP A 461 -8.42 -27.44 -48.87
CA ASP A 461 -7.33 -27.62 -49.83
C ASP A 461 -6.91 -26.28 -50.46
N LEU A 462 -7.88 -25.42 -50.78
CA LEU A 462 -7.63 -24.07 -51.33
C LEU A 462 -7.07 -23.11 -50.26
N ALA A 463 -7.49 -23.22 -49.00
CA ALA A 463 -6.92 -22.48 -47.87
C ALA A 463 -5.48 -22.91 -47.57
N LEU A 464 -5.19 -24.23 -47.61
CA LEU A 464 -3.83 -24.77 -47.52
C LEU A 464 -2.95 -24.24 -48.65
N GLU A 465 -3.42 -24.20 -49.90
CA GLU A 465 -2.67 -23.67 -51.05
C GLU A 465 -2.47 -22.14 -50.95
N ALA A 466 -3.44 -21.40 -50.41
CA ALA A 466 -3.33 -19.97 -50.15
C ALA A 466 -2.28 -19.66 -49.06
N GLU A 467 -2.29 -20.39 -47.95
CA GLU A 467 -1.31 -20.23 -46.87
C GLU A 467 0.11 -20.68 -47.30
N GLU A 468 0.23 -21.65 -48.20
CA GLU A 468 1.53 -22.02 -48.77
C GLU A 468 2.13 -20.89 -49.62
N ARG A 469 1.31 -20.22 -50.43
CA ARG A 469 1.71 -19.00 -51.16
C ARG A 469 2.02 -17.83 -50.21
N ASN A 470 1.31 -17.74 -49.09
CA ASN A 470 1.55 -16.72 -48.06
C ASN A 470 2.93 -16.91 -47.40
N GLN A 471 3.25 -18.15 -46.99
CA GLN A 471 4.55 -18.51 -46.42
C GLN A 471 5.70 -18.34 -47.44
N GLN A 472 5.48 -18.68 -48.72
CA GLN A 472 6.45 -18.43 -49.79
C GLN A 472 6.73 -16.93 -49.98
N ARG A 473 5.69 -16.08 -50.03
CA ARG A 473 5.84 -14.62 -50.09
C ARG A 473 6.55 -14.05 -48.86
N ALA A 474 6.23 -14.55 -47.66
CA ALA A 474 6.90 -14.13 -46.43
C ALA A 474 8.40 -14.47 -46.45
N ALA A 475 8.76 -15.67 -46.92
CA ALA A 475 10.16 -16.08 -47.11
C ALA A 475 10.87 -15.27 -48.20
N GLU A 476 10.18 -14.93 -49.30
CA GLU A 476 10.71 -14.07 -50.37
C GLU A 476 10.97 -12.65 -49.87
N LEU A 477 10.05 -12.06 -49.11
CA LEU A 477 10.21 -10.75 -48.46
C LEU A 477 11.35 -10.76 -47.44
N LEU A 478 11.48 -11.81 -46.64
CA LEU A 478 12.62 -12.01 -45.72
C LEU A 478 13.97 -12.12 -46.46
N ARG A 479 13.97 -12.67 -47.68
CA ARG A 479 15.16 -12.76 -48.54
C ARG A 479 15.54 -11.43 -49.21
N GLN A 480 14.63 -10.46 -49.27
CA GLN A 480 14.90 -9.11 -49.79
C GLN A 480 15.51 -8.20 -48.71
N ASP A 481 16.37 -7.26 -49.13
CA ASP A 481 16.94 -6.22 -48.26
C ASP A 481 15.85 -5.44 -47.54
N GLU A 482 16.07 -5.10 -46.27
CA GLU A 482 15.07 -4.43 -45.43
C GLU A 482 14.56 -3.11 -46.03
N ARG A 483 15.46 -2.34 -46.68
CA ARG A 483 15.13 -1.09 -47.37
C ARG A 483 14.30 -1.25 -48.65
N LYS A 484 14.13 -2.47 -49.15
CA LYS A 484 13.34 -2.79 -50.36
C LYS A 484 11.99 -3.45 -50.03
N ARG A 485 11.80 -3.91 -48.79
CA ARG A 485 10.52 -4.49 -48.34
C ARG A 485 9.44 -3.39 -48.33
N PRO A 486 8.26 -3.61 -48.93
CA PRO A 486 7.17 -2.64 -48.91
C PRO A 486 6.62 -2.46 -47.48
N TYR A 487 6.28 -1.23 -47.11
CA TYR A 487 5.67 -0.93 -45.82
C TYR A 487 4.25 -1.50 -45.74
N ASN A 488 3.94 -2.20 -44.64
CA ASN A 488 2.65 -2.88 -44.42
C ASN A 488 1.49 -1.94 -44.04
N SER A 489 1.53 -0.67 -44.46
CA SER A 489 0.60 0.39 -44.04
C SER A 489 -0.71 0.44 -44.84
N MET A 490 -0.91 -0.47 -45.80
CA MET A 490 -2.06 -0.51 -46.72
C MET A 490 -2.86 -1.83 -46.62
N TYR A 491 -2.64 -2.62 -45.57
CA TYR A 491 -3.29 -3.92 -45.40
C TYR A 491 -4.60 -3.81 -44.60
N GLU A 492 -5.72 -4.23 -45.20
CA GLU A 492 -6.99 -4.37 -44.49
C GLU A 492 -6.95 -5.58 -43.56
N VAL A 493 -6.95 -5.35 -42.24
CA VAL A 493 -7.05 -6.44 -41.26
C VAL A 493 -8.46 -7.03 -41.30
N ARG A 494 -8.56 -8.26 -41.82
CA ARG A 494 -9.79 -9.06 -41.83
C ARG A 494 -9.65 -10.21 -40.84
N VAL A 495 -10.73 -10.57 -40.17
CA VAL A 495 -10.77 -11.74 -39.26
C VAL A 495 -10.60 -13.01 -40.12
N PRO A 496 -9.61 -13.88 -39.84
CA PRO A 496 -9.43 -15.13 -40.59
C PRO A 496 -10.65 -16.06 -40.45
N THR A 497 -10.95 -16.81 -41.50
CA THR A 497 -12.01 -17.82 -41.47
C THR A 497 -11.53 -19.11 -40.79
N GLU A 498 -12.48 -19.92 -40.30
CA GLU A 498 -12.20 -21.21 -39.62
C GLU A 498 -11.29 -22.12 -40.48
N GLU A 499 -11.56 -22.21 -41.78
CA GLU A 499 -10.79 -23.00 -42.75
C GLU A 499 -9.35 -22.48 -42.95
N GLU A 500 -9.13 -21.17 -42.84
CA GLU A 500 -7.79 -20.55 -42.89
C GLU A 500 -7.03 -20.75 -41.57
N ILE A 501 -7.73 -20.72 -40.42
CA ILE A 501 -7.15 -20.99 -39.10
C ILE A 501 -6.72 -22.45 -38.99
N GLU A 502 -7.53 -23.40 -39.47
CA GLU A 502 -7.15 -24.82 -39.55
C GLU A 502 -5.95 -25.03 -40.49
N ALA A 503 -5.94 -24.40 -41.67
CA ALA A 503 -4.81 -24.47 -42.60
C ALA A 503 -3.51 -23.93 -42.00
N TYR A 504 -3.58 -22.82 -41.26
CA TYR A 504 -2.46 -22.25 -40.51
C TYR A 504 -1.98 -23.19 -39.39
N MET A 505 -2.89 -23.74 -38.58
CA MET A 505 -2.53 -24.69 -37.50
C MET A 505 -1.90 -25.99 -38.03
N MET A 506 -2.30 -26.44 -39.23
CA MET A 506 -1.72 -27.62 -39.89
C MET A 506 -0.31 -27.36 -40.44
N LYS A 507 0.00 -26.15 -40.90
CA LYS A 507 1.31 -25.78 -41.48
C LYS A 507 2.28 -25.10 -40.51
N ARG A 508 1.79 -24.59 -39.37
CA ARG A 508 2.64 -23.98 -38.33
C ARG A 508 3.64 -25.01 -37.79
N ARG A 509 4.93 -24.76 -38.02
CA ARG A 509 6.02 -25.52 -37.41
C ARG A 509 5.95 -25.39 -35.89
N ARG A 510 6.04 -26.53 -35.19
CA ARG A 510 6.14 -26.58 -33.73
C ARG A 510 7.61 -26.50 -33.34
N GLU A 511 8.06 -25.32 -32.92
CA GLU A 511 9.45 -25.10 -32.52
C GLU A 511 9.79 -25.74 -31.16
N GLU A 512 8.76 -26.06 -30.37
CA GLU A 512 8.83 -26.80 -29.09
C GLU A 512 9.22 -28.29 -29.24
N ASP A 513 9.23 -28.85 -30.46
CA ASP A 513 9.62 -30.24 -30.73
C ASP A 513 10.68 -30.31 -31.85
N PRO A 514 11.98 -30.37 -31.51
CA PRO A 514 13.05 -30.49 -32.49
C PRO A 514 13.17 -31.90 -33.12
N MET A 515 12.51 -32.92 -32.55
CA MET A 515 12.50 -34.29 -33.12
C MET A 515 11.45 -34.45 -34.22
N ALA A 516 10.35 -33.69 -34.18
CA ALA A 516 9.32 -33.70 -35.23
C ALA A 516 9.88 -33.47 -36.65
N ALA A 517 10.98 -32.72 -36.77
CA ALA A 517 11.66 -32.46 -38.05
C ALA A 517 12.40 -33.69 -38.65
N PHE A 518 12.60 -34.75 -37.86
CA PHE A 518 13.33 -35.98 -38.25
C PHE A 518 12.42 -37.20 -38.45
N ILE A 519 11.17 -37.15 -38.01
CA ILE A 519 10.22 -38.28 -38.05
C ILE A 519 9.58 -38.48 -39.45
N GLY A 520 9.79 -37.55 -40.39
CA GLY A 520 9.16 -37.53 -41.71
C GLY A 520 10.13 -37.38 -42.90
N LYS A 521 11.23 -38.13 -42.92
CA LYS A 521 12.18 -38.22 -44.04
C LYS A 521 12.62 -39.66 -44.31
#